data_AF-A0A935VES7-F1
#
_entry.id   AF-A0A935VES7-F1
#
_cell.length_a   1.000
_cell.length_b   1.000
_cell.length_c   1.000
_cell.angle_alpha   90.00
_cell.angle_beta   90.00
_cell.angle_gamma   90.00
#
_symmetry.space_group_name_H-M   'P 1'
#
loop_
_entity.id
_entity.type
_entity.pdbx_description
1 polymer ?
#
loop_
_entity_poly.entity_id
_entity_poly.type
_entity_poly.pdbx_seq_one_letter_code
_entity_poly.pdbx_strand_id
1 'polypeptide(L)'
;MGRDIFMMVVLMIGVIGVCFGQAPQDTSSTAGGQLSDDGMTGLITVLFTLFLASTVNERIIEFVKLQVPNLYLKSMDQEAELKRHKRVWWVAFGTGVFTSMFMEIDFEFLTSSGVLKIKTLSNIFEFSKPTDETPMRIGGFFLSSLFLSLGSKFWHDILDIVLFAKNAKRKLSEFDPNSVRNIGQIDQFVAADDYEMALRSLEGHRKELEENYKNSTFTVAYDNVGSKFKLCIFVLRRDKEQSQKVITNIQYTTNYGYVYTFPIIEIFAGKVHTLGDSDQDVKAGGVLYNVNNKSNKGTFGCLVKSKRDNKENRLILTCYHCVKTKDQKWDGLDFGKVDTKVEYLSNLVDQTSVPAGEIFWAYRDELMDIALIKPENDAFIYDMYKSAFISIPEGFRRVKINDGKDRTRIWFSGITNSNTTGYIIQNSISVEIKYADSNKLHTLHDLILFSKTKSSPYVAPCGPGDSGAILMEAETYRALGMVVAADDKFGYAIPMHDILKKHKLTLPNNKSFY
;
A
#
# COMPACT_ATOMS: atom_id res chain seq x y z
N MET A 1 -9.99 -39.45 10.26
CA MET A 1 -9.60 -38.33 9.37
C MET A 1 -9.17 -37.09 10.16
N GLY A 2 -10.03 -36.42 10.94
CA GLY A 2 -9.63 -35.23 11.72
C GLY A 2 -8.51 -35.48 12.74
N ARG A 3 -8.54 -36.63 13.45
CA ARG A 3 -7.50 -37.03 14.42
C ARG A 3 -6.16 -37.37 13.74
N ASP A 4 -6.22 -37.94 12.53
CA ASP A 4 -5.03 -38.34 11.76
C ASP A 4 -4.35 -37.13 11.10
N ILE A 5 -5.14 -36.16 10.63
CA ILE A 5 -4.65 -34.86 10.13
C ILE A 5 -3.99 -34.08 11.26
N PHE A 6 -4.61 -34.01 12.43
CA PHE A 6 -4.02 -33.35 13.60
C PHE A 6 -2.69 -33.99 13.99
N MET A 7 -2.61 -35.33 14.00
CA MET A 7 -1.38 -36.03 14.34
C MET A 7 -0.27 -35.80 13.29
N MET A 8 -0.61 -35.76 12.00
CA MET A 8 0.33 -35.39 10.93
C MET A 8 0.84 -33.95 11.05
N VAL A 9 -0.04 -32.99 11.38
CA VAL A 9 0.34 -31.58 11.59
C VAL A 9 1.26 -31.45 12.81
N VAL A 10 0.98 -32.16 13.91
CA VAL A 10 1.85 -32.19 15.10
C VAL A 10 3.20 -32.83 14.78
N LEU A 11 3.23 -33.91 14.00
CA LEU A 11 4.48 -34.55 13.57
C LEU A 11 5.28 -33.63 12.64
N MET A 12 4.62 -32.94 11.72
CA MET A 12 5.25 -31.99 10.80
C MET A 12 5.81 -30.78 11.56
N ILE A 13 5.04 -30.18 12.48
CA ILE A 13 5.51 -29.07 13.33
C ILE A 13 6.64 -29.54 14.25
N GLY A 14 6.58 -30.78 14.76
CA GLY A 14 7.65 -31.38 15.55
C GLY A 14 8.94 -31.54 14.75
N VAL A 15 8.87 -32.11 13.54
CA VAL A 15 10.02 -32.27 12.64
C VAL A 15 10.60 -30.92 12.25
N ILE A 16 9.75 -29.96 11.88
CA ILE A 16 10.18 -28.60 11.51
C ILE A 16 10.78 -27.88 12.73
N GLY A 17 10.16 -27.97 13.89
CA GLY A 17 10.65 -27.38 15.13
C GLY A 17 12.02 -27.94 15.57
N VAL A 18 12.28 -29.22 15.32
CA VAL A 18 13.59 -29.84 15.55
C VAL A 18 14.63 -29.33 14.54
N CYS A 19 14.26 -29.16 13.26
CA CYS A 19 15.16 -28.63 12.22
C CYS A 19 15.52 -27.15 12.44
N PHE A 20 14.59 -26.32 12.92
CA PHE A 20 14.83 -24.89 13.17
C PHE A 20 15.29 -24.58 14.62
N GLY A 21 15.22 -25.55 15.53
CA GLY A 21 15.57 -25.41 16.94
C GLY A 21 17.06 -25.61 17.28
N GLN A 22 17.89 -26.04 16.32
CA GLN A 22 19.34 -26.19 16.52
C GLN A 22 20.08 -24.86 16.24
N ALA A 23 19.83 -23.85 17.06
CA ALA A 23 20.82 -22.79 17.27
C ALA A 23 21.84 -23.28 18.33
N PRO A 24 23.11 -22.79 18.32
CA PRO A 24 24.12 -23.25 19.27
C PRO A 24 23.63 -23.06 20.71
N GLN A 25 23.65 -24.13 21.51
CA GLN A 25 23.22 -24.12 22.90
C GLN A 25 24.16 -23.25 23.74
N ASP A 26 23.73 -22.04 24.09
CA ASP A 26 24.12 -21.43 25.36
C ASP A 26 23.14 -21.92 26.45
N THR A 27 23.69 -22.66 27.40
CA THR A 27 22.96 -23.37 28.44
C THR A 27 22.53 -22.43 29.57
N SER A 28 21.38 -21.78 29.43
CA SER A 28 20.48 -21.49 30.57
C SER A 28 19.20 -20.78 30.13
N SER A 29 18.08 -21.51 30.04
CA SER A 29 16.75 -21.01 30.47
C SER A 29 15.65 -22.05 30.19
N THR A 30 14.63 -21.95 31.04
CA THR A 30 13.37 -22.68 31.13
C THR A 30 12.77 -23.20 29.81
N ALA A 31 12.30 -24.45 29.86
CA ALA A 31 11.64 -25.21 28.80
C ALA A 31 10.29 -24.59 28.35
N GLY A 32 10.38 -23.49 27.60
CA GLY A 32 9.34 -22.99 26.72
C GLY A 32 9.99 -22.69 25.38
N GLY A 33 10.07 -23.70 24.50
CA GLY A 33 10.66 -23.55 23.17
C GLY A 33 9.84 -22.59 22.32
N GLN A 34 10.12 -21.30 22.43
CA GLN A 34 9.52 -20.28 21.57
C GLN A 34 10.24 -20.30 20.22
N LEU A 35 9.50 -20.54 19.14
CA LEU A 35 10.02 -20.28 17.79
C LEU A 35 10.39 -18.80 17.67
N SER A 36 11.63 -18.52 17.27
CA SER A 36 12.09 -17.18 16.90
C SER A 36 11.30 -16.66 15.68
N ASP A 37 11.27 -15.34 15.49
CA ASP A 37 10.59 -14.73 14.33
C ASP A 37 11.21 -15.18 12.99
N ASP A 38 12.49 -15.54 13.00
CA ASP A 38 13.20 -16.14 11.87
C ASP A 38 12.70 -17.56 11.57
N GLY A 39 12.55 -18.41 12.60
CA GLY A 39 12.00 -19.75 12.44
C GLY A 39 10.55 -19.73 11.91
N MET A 40 9.78 -18.74 12.35
CA MET A 40 8.40 -18.55 11.91
C MET A 40 8.31 -18.12 10.43
N THR A 41 9.26 -17.29 9.99
CA THR A 41 9.38 -16.86 8.59
C THR A 41 9.83 -18.02 7.70
N GLY A 42 10.80 -18.84 8.17
CA GLY A 42 11.22 -20.07 7.50
C GLY A 42 10.06 -21.05 7.28
N LEU A 43 9.24 -21.31 8.31
CA LEU A 43 8.06 -22.17 8.18
C LEU A 43 7.07 -21.62 7.14
N ILE A 44 6.76 -20.32 7.16
CA ILE A 44 5.84 -19.72 6.18
C ILE A 44 6.37 -19.90 4.75
N THR A 45 7.67 -19.73 4.52
CA THR A 45 8.28 -19.93 3.20
C THR A 45 8.16 -21.38 2.73
N VAL A 46 8.42 -22.36 3.62
CA VAL A 46 8.25 -23.79 3.30
C VAL A 46 6.80 -24.11 2.95
N LEU A 47 5.84 -23.64 3.76
CA LEU A 47 4.42 -23.87 3.52
C LEU A 47 3.92 -23.25 2.22
N PHE A 48 4.33 -22.01 1.92
CA PHE A 48 3.98 -21.34 0.68
C PHE A 48 4.57 -22.04 -0.55
N THR A 49 5.79 -22.54 -0.43
CA THR A 49 6.43 -23.34 -1.49
C THR A 49 5.66 -24.63 -1.77
N LEU A 50 5.30 -25.37 -0.73
CA LEU A 50 4.52 -26.60 -0.86
C LEU A 50 3.10 -26.33 -1.38
N PHE A 51 2.48 -25.20 -1.01
CA PHE A 51 1.20 -24.76 -1.55
C PHE A 51 1.24 -24.53 -3.07
N LEU A 52 2.23 -23.78 -3.56
CA LEU A 52 2.40 -23.50 -4.99
C LEU A 52 2.64 -24.79 -5.78
N ALA A 53 3.55 -25.63 -5.30
CA ALA A 53 3.86 -26.90 -5.94
C ALA A 53 2.68 -27.87 -5.90
N SER A 54 1.87 -27.84 -4.84
CA SER A 54 0.67 -28.68 -4.75
C SER A 54 -0.40 -28.23 -5.73
N THR A 55 -0.51 -26.92 -6.00
CA THR A 55 -1.41 -26.39 -7.04
C THR A 55 -1.00 -26.87 -8.43
N VAL A 56 0.30 -26.92 -8.73
CA VAL A 56 0.83 -27.50 -9.98
C VAL A 56 0.53 -28.99 -10.06
N ASN A 57 0.83 -29.73 -8.99
CA ASN A 57 0.57 -31.17 -8.90
C ASN A 57 -0.92 -31.49 -9.11
N GLU A 58 -1.82 -30.67 -8.55
CA GLU A 58 -3.27 -30.82 -8.72
C GLU A 58 -3.70 -30.73 -10.18
N ARG A 59 -3.17 -29.77 -10.95
CA ARG A 59 -3.45 -29.66 -12.40
C ARG A 59 -2.94 -30.86 -13.19
N ILE A 60 -1.78 -31.41 -12.81
CA ILE A 60 -1.25 -32.63 -13.43
C ILE A 60 -2.15 -33.83 -13.11
N ILE A 61 -2.60 -33.96 -11.86
CA ILE A 61 -3.53 -35.02 -11.43
C ILE A 61 -4.86 -34.91 -12.18
N GLU A 62 -5.43 -33.71 -12.31
CA GLU A 62 -6.65 -33.47 -13.09
C GLU A 62 -6.47 -33.92 -14.54
N PHE A 63 -5.35 -33.55 -15.16
CA PHE A 63 -5.02 -33.99 -16.51
C PHE A 63 -4.92 -35.52 -16.62
N VAL A 64 -4.23 -36.20 -15.70
CA VAL A 64 -4.12 -37.66 -15.68
C VAL A 64 -5.49 -38.32 -15.47
N LYS A 65 -6.34 -37.77 -14.60
CA LYS A 65 -7.71 -38.28 -14.37
C LYS A 65 -8.56 -38.22 -15.64
N LEU A 66 -8.38 -37.20 -16.49
CA LEU A 66 -9.08 -37.09 -17.77
C LEU A 66 -8.67 -38.21 -18.75
N GLN A 67 -7.41 -38.65 -18.69
CA GLN A 67 -6.89 -39.72 -19.55
C GLN A 67 -7.22 -41.13 -19.04
N VAL A 68 -7.60 -41.28 -17.76
CA VAL A 68 -7.89 -42.57 -17.13
C VAL A 68 -9.30 -42.58 -16.53
N PRO A 69 -10.34 -42.97 -17.31
CA PRO A 69 -11.75 -42.88 -16.92
C PRO A 69 -12.08 -43.53 -15.57
N ASN A 70 -11.38 -44.62 -15.23
CA ASN A 70 -11.53 -45.36 -13.98
C ASN A 70 -11.13 -44.57 -12.71
N LEU A 71 -10.44 -43.44 -12.86
CA LEU A 71 -10.12 -42.52 -11.76
C LEU A 71 -11.18 -41.43 -11.58
N TYR A 72 -11.89 -41.08 -12.65
CA TYR A 72 -12.84 -39.97 -12.66
C TYR A 72 -14.24 -40.37 -12.18
N LEU A 73 -14.74 -41.52 -12.65
CA LEU A 73 -16.09 -41.99 -12.33
C LEU A 73 -16.20 -42.47 -10.87
N LYS A 74 -17.07 -41.85 -10.09
CA LYS A 74 -17.40 -42.30 -8.72
C LYS A 74 -18.22 -43.58 -8.76
N SER A 75 -17.92 -44.52 -7.87
CA SER A 75 -18.73 -45.72 -7.67
C SER A 75 -19.74 -45.52 -6.54
N MET A 76 -20.94 -46.09 -6.68
CA MET A 76 -21.93 -46.19 -5.60
C MET A 76 -21.55 -47.32 -4.60
N ASP A 77 -20.77 -48.29 -5.06
CA ASP A 77 -20.23 -49.36 -4.22
C ASP A 77 -19.04 -48.85 -3.38
N GLN A 78 -19.13 -49.01 -2.06
CA GLN A 78 -18.14 -48.51 -1.11
C GLN A 78 -16.76 -49.15 -1.30
N GLU A 79 -16.72 -50.45 -1.65
CA GLU A 79 -15.44 -51.16 -1.82
C GLU A 79 -14.74 -50.69 -3.10
N ALA A 80 -15.47 -50.59 -4.20
CA ALA A 80 -14.98 -50.03 -5.46
C ALA A 80 -14.54 -48.57 -5.32
N GLU A 81 -15.27 -47.76 -4.54
CA GLU A 81 -14.91 -46.38 -4.28
C GLU A 81 -13.63 -46.29 -3.44
N LEU A 82 -13.46 -47.13 -2.42
CA LEU A 82 -12.21 -47.21 -1.65
C LEU A 82 -11.01 -47.61 -2.54
N LYS A 83 -11.21 -48.57 -3.45
CA LYS A 83 -10.18 -48.95 -4.44
C LYS A 83 -9.87 -47.81 -5.40
N ARG A 84 -10.87 -47.03 -5.81
CA ARG A 84 -10.68 -45.81 -6.61
C ARG A 84 -9.86 -44.77 -5.85
N HIS A 85 -10.20 -44.49 -4.59
CA HIS A 85 -9.46 -43.54 -3.74
C HIS A 85 -7.99 -43.93 -3.58
N LYS A 86 -7.69 -45.20 -3.32
CA LYS A 86 -6.29 -45.69 -3.25
C LYS A 86 -5.53 -45.45 -4.56
N ARG A 87 -6.16 -45.71 -5.71
CA ARG A 87 -5.57 -45.46 -7.03
C ARG A 87 -5.33 -43.97 -7.28
N VAL A 88 -6.30 -43.11 -6.95
CA VAL A 88 -6.17 -41.65 -7.07
C VAL A 88 -5.04 -41.12 -6.19
N TRP A 89 -4.90 -41.64 -4.97
CA TRP A 89 -3.82 -41.25 -4.06
C TRP A 89 -2.45 -41.66 -4.60
N TRP A 90 -2.30 -42.90 -5.11
CA TRP A 90 -1.05 -43.34 -5.74
C TRP A 90 -0.68 -42.53 -6.98
N VAL A 91 -1.67 -42.14 -7.78
CA VAL A 91 -1.45 -41.23 -8.91
C VAL A 91 -0.98 -39.86 -8.40
N ALA A 92 -1.64 -39.31 -7.38
CA ALA A 92 -1.26 -38.03 -6.79
C ALA A 92 0.15 -38.01 -6.18
N PHE A 93 0.56 -39.14 -5.59
CA PHE A 93 1.91 -39.35 -5.10
C PHE A 93 2.92 -39.52 -6.25
N GLY A 94 2.60 -40.31 -7.28
CA GLY A 94 3.47 -40.47 -8.45
C GLY A 94 3.71 -39.15 -9.18
N THR A 95 2.65 -38.38 -9.44
CA THR A 95 2.76 -37.03 -10.01
C THR A 95 3.45 -36.06 -9.05
N GLY A 96 3.30 -36.26 -7.74
CA GLY A 96 4.02 -35.52 -6.70
C GLY A 96 5.53 -35.72 -6.80
N VAL A 97 6.01 -36.96 -6.99
CA VAL A 97 7.45 -37.27 -7.14
C VAL A 97 7.99 -36.59 -8.38
N PHE A 98 7.25 -36.70 -9.49
CA PHE A 98 7.61 -36.04 -10.74
C PHE A 98 7.68 -34.52 -10.57
N THR A 99 6.67 -33.91 -9.93
CA THR A 99 6.59 -32.47 -9.68
C THR A 99 7.73 -32.01 -8.77
N SER A 100 8.01 -32.73 -7.69
CA SER A 100 9.09 -32.37 -6.76
C SER A 100 10.46 -32.48 -7.42
N MET A 101 10.71 -33.49 -8.25
CA MET A 101 11.96 -33.59 -9.02
C MET A 101 12.07 -32.47 -10.05
N PHE A 102 10.99 -32.20 -10.80
CA PHE A 102 10.96 -31.18 -11.84
C PHE A 102 11.16 -29.76 -11.28
N MET A 103 10.59 -29.49 -10.10
CA MET A 103 10.72 -28.19 -9.43
C MET A 103 11.94 -28.14 -8.47
N GLU A 104 12.76 -29.19 -8.40
CA GLU A 104 13.86 -29.36 -7.42
C GLU A 104 13.42 -29.13 -5.96
N ILE A 105 12.19 -29.50 -5.62
CA ILE A 105 11.61 -29.35 -4.27
C ILE A 105 11.99 -30.57 -3.43
N ASP A 106 13.19 -30.51 -2.87
CA ASP A 106 13.68 -31.42 -1.86
C ASP A 106 13.31 -30.89 -0.45
N PHE A 107 12.59 -31.68 0.35
CA PHE A 107 12.14 -31.25 1.68
C PHE A 107 13.31 -30.90 2.60
N GLU A 108 14.41 -31.65 2.52
CA GLU A 108 15.60 -31.38 3.32
C GLU A 108 16.22 -30.02 2.93
N PHE A 109 16.34 -29.78 1.62
CA PHE A 109 16.80 -28.50 1.08
C PHE A 109 15.88 -27.35 1.49
N LEU A 110 14.56 -27.55 1.46
CA LEU A 110 13.58 -26.55 1.91
C LEU A 110 13.76 -26.18 3.38
N THR A 111 14.00 -27.18 4.24
CA THR A 111 14.17 -26.95 5.69
C THR A 111 15.53 -26.35 6.05
N SER A 112 16.59 -26.67 5.31
CA SER A 112 17.96 -26.23 5.62
C SER A 112 18.32 -24.87 5.01
N SER A 113 17.82 -24.56 3.82
CA SER A 113 18.21 -23.35 3.08
C SER A 113 17.20 -22.21 3.17
N GLY A 114 15.93 -22.50 3.46
CA GLY A 114 14.85 -21.50 3.57
C GLY A 114 14.59 -20.67 2.30
N VAL A 115 15.23 -20.97 1.16
CA VAL A 115 15.17 -20.17 -0.07
C VAL A 115 14.96 -21.09 -1.28
N LEU A 116 13.84 -20.90 -1.98
CA LEU A 116 13.57 -21.51 -3.28
C LEU A 116 14.57 -21.01 -4.33
N LYS A 117 15.34 -21.92 -4.92
CA LYS A 117 16.09 -21.65 -6.16
C LYS A 117 15.37 -22.32 -7.32
N ILE A 118 14.55 -21.57 -8.05
CA ILE A 118 13.97 -22.06 -9.32
C ILE A 118 15.07 -21.96 -10.37
N LYS A 119 15.64 -23.10 -10.78
CA LYS A 119 16.56 -23.13 -11.93
C LYS A 119 15.79 -23.04 -13.24
N THR A 120 16.38 -22.36 -14.22
CA THR A 120 15.87 -22.30 -15.59
C THR A 120 15.92 -23.68 -16.26
N LEU A 121 14.95 -23.97 -17.14
CA LEU A 121 14.72 -25.27 -17.79
C LEU A 121 15.96 -25.92 -18.45
N SER A 122 16.96 -25.10 -18.84
CA SER A 122 18.23 -25.55 -19.41
C SER A 122 19.12 -26.31 -18.43
N ASN A 123 18.98 -26.08 -17.12
CA ASN A 123 19.85 -26.66 -16.09
C ASN A 123 19.26 -27.93 -15.46
N ILE A 124 18.07 -28.36 -15.89
CA ILE A 124 17.35 -29.54 -15.35
C ILE A 124 17.94 -30.85 -15.89
N PHE A 125 18.54 -30.82 -17.09
CA PHE A 125 19.12 -32.02 -17.72
C PHE A 125 20.62 -32.20 -17.46
N GLU A 126 21.27 -31.25 -16.78
CA GLU A 126 22.60 -31.47 -16.22
C GLU A 126 22.45 -32.28 -14.92
N PHE A 127 22.24 -33.59 -15.07
CA PHE A 127 22.44 -34.53 -13.98
C PHE A 127 23.90 -34.46 -13.53
N SER A 128 24.16 -33.57 -12.58
CA SER A 128 25.44 -33.47 -11.87
C SER A 128 25.80 -34.85 -11.33
N LYS A 129 27.08 -35.21 -11.47
CA LYS A 129 27.64 -36.50 -11.03
C LYS A 129 27.14 -36.85 -9.62
N PRO A 130 26.78 -38.12 -9.36
CA PRO A 130 26.28 -38.54 -8.05
C PRO A 130 27.33 -38.20 -6.98
N THR A 131 26.99 -37.24 -6.11
CA THR A 131 27.72 -36.93 -4.88
C THR A 131 27.20 -37.83 -3.75
N ASP A 132 27.94 -37.95 -2.65
CA ASP A 132 27.54 -38.78 -1.49
C ASP A 132 26.20 -38.34 -0.85
N GLU A 133 25.66 -37.18 -1.21
CA GLU A 133 24.37 -36.65 -0.77
C GLU A 133 23.15 -37.24 -1.52
N THR A 134 23.38 -38.05 -2.56
CA THR A 134 22.31 -38.57 -3.45
C THR A 134 21.18 -39.32 -2.70
N PRO A 135 21.44 -40.19 -1.71
CA PRO A 135 20.37 -40.92 -1.01
C PRO A 135 19.45 -40.02 -0.19
N MET A 136 20.01 -38.97 0.43
CA MET A 136 19.27 -38.05 1.29
C MET A 136 18.31 -37.20 0.46
N ARG A 137 18.79 -36.69 -0.68
CA ARG A 137 17.97 -35.92 -1.65
C ARG A 137 16.84 -36.74 -2.25
N ILE A 138 17.08 -38.02 -2.54
CA ILE A 138 16.02 -38.94 -3.00
C ILE A 138 14.93 -39.07 -1.93
N GLY A 139 15.31 -39.28 -0.67
CA GLY A 139 14.38 -39.31 0.46
C GLY A 139 13.57 -38.02 0.59
N GLY A 140 14.24 -36.87 0.42
CA GLY A 140 13.62 -35.54 0.43
C GLY A 140 12.58 -35.34 -0.68
N PHE A 141 12.82 -35.82 -1.90
CA PHE A 141 11.82 -35.78 -2.97
C PHE A 141 10.60 -36.67 -2.68
N PHE A 142 10.79 -37.86 -2.12
CA PHE A 142 9.66 -38.73 -1.74
C PHE A 142 8.82 -38.09 -0.62
N LEU A 143 9.47 -37.45 0.34
CA LEU A 143 8.78 -36.74 1.41
C LEU A 143 8.03 -35.51 0.89
N SER A 144 8.65 -34.69 0.03
CA SER A 144 7.97 -33.60 -0.67
C SER A 144 6.77 -34.10 -1.45
N SER A 145 6.91 -35.20 -2.21
CA SER A 145 5.81 -35.80 -2.95
C SER A 145 4.64 -36.21 -2.05
N LEU A 146 4.93 -36.83 -0.90
CA LEU A 146 3.92 -37.16 0.09
C LEU A 146 3.12 -35.91 0.50
N PHE A 147 3.81 -34.81 0.76
CA PHE A 147 3.21 -33.51 1.07
C PHE A 147 2.40 -32.92 -0.10
N LEU A 148 2.91 -33.00 -1.34
CA LEU A 148 2.19 -32.56 -2.53
C LEU A 148 0.92 -33.36 -2.80
N SER A 149 0.89 -34.64 -2.41
CA SER A 149 -0.27 -35.53 -2.58
C SER A 149 -1.47 -35.16 -1.70
N LEU A 150 -1.27 -34.34 -0.66
CA LEU A 150 -2.33 -33.85 0.24
C LEU A 150 -3.24 -32.80 -0.43
N GLY A 151 -2.77 -32.18 -1.52
CA GLY A 151 -3.53 -31.22 -2.33
C GLY A 151 -3.48 -29.78 -1.82
N SER A 152 -3.80 -28.83 -2.70
CA SER A 152 -3.64 -27.39 -2.47
C SER A 152 -4.51 -26.88 -1.31
N LYS A 153 -5.71 -27.45 -1.14
CA LYS A 153 -6.64 -27.09 -0.05
C LYS A 153 -6.05 -27.32 1.33
N PHE A 154 -5.36 -28.43 1.54
CA PHE A 154 -4.71 -28.73 2.82
C PHE A 154 -3.65 -27.67 3.16
N TRP A 155 -2.83 -27.30 2.17
CA TRP A 155 -1.79 -26.29 2.35
C TRP A 155 -2.37 -24.90 2.59
N HIS A 156 -3.43 -24.52 1.88
CA HIS A 156 -4.16 -23.27 2.12
C HIS A 156 -4.65 -23.20 3.57
N ASP A 157 -5.33 -24.25 4.05
CA ASP A 157 -5.85 -24.32 5.42
C ASP A 157 -4.70 -24.22 6.46
N ILE A 158 -3.56 -24.87 6.23
CA ILE A 158 -2.39 -24.76 7.12
C ILE A 158 -1.78 -23.35 7.08
N LEU A 159 -1.66 -22.75 5.90
CA LEU A 159 -1.08 -21.42 5.74
C LEU A 159 -1.92 -20.37 6.48
N ASP A 160 -3.25 -20.49 6.38
CA ASP A 160 -4.19 -19.67 7.14
C ASP A 160 -4.00 -19.84 8.66
N ILE A 161 -3.89 -21.08 9.15
CA ILE A 161 -3.65 -21.37 10.56
C ILE A 161 -2.32 -20.78 11.04
N VAL A 162 -1.26 -20.90 10.24
CA VAL A 162 0.07 -20.40 10.60
C VAL A 162 0.12 -18.87 10.59
N LEU A 163 -0.51 -18.22 9.61
CA LEU A 163 -0.64 -16.76 9.58
C LEU A 163 -1.50 -16.26 10.74
N PHE A 164 -2.58 -16.96 11.05
CA PHE A 164 -3.40 -16.70 12.24
C PHE A 164 -2.57 -16.83 13.52
N ALA A 165 -1.80 -17.92 13.67
CA ALA A 165 -0.94 -18.13 14.83
C ALA A 165 0.17 -17.07 14.96
N LYS A 166 0.79 -16.64 13.86
CA LYS A 166 1.78 -15.55 13.85
C LYS A 166 1.15 -14.22 14.28
N ASN A 167 -0.04 -13.90 13.75
CA ASN A 167 -0.79 -12.70 14.13
C ASN A 167 -1.26 -12.76 15.60
N ALA A 168 -1.75 -13.92 16.04
CA ALA A 168 -2.14 -14.17 17.42
C ALA A 168 -0.95 -14.03 18.37
N LYS A 169 0.20 -14.63 18.07
CA LYS A 169 1.44 -14.50 18.87
C LYS A 169 1.84 -13.04 19.02
N ARG A 170 1.86 -12.28 17.92
CA ARG A 170 2.18 -10.84 17.93
C ARG A 170 1.22 -10.07 18.83
N LYS A 171 -0.09 -10.26 18.66
CA LYS A 171 -1.12 -9.60 19.46
C LYS A 171 -1.09 -10.02 20.93
N LEU A 172 -0.87 -11.30 21.22
CA LEU A 172 -0.76 -11.83 22.57
C LEU A 172 0.48 -11.33 23.31
N SER A 173 1.56 -11.00 22.60
CA SER A 173 2.74 -10.38 23.22
C SER A 173 2.46 -8.95 23.72
N GLU A 174 1.45 -8.29 23.17
CA GLU A 174 0.99 -6.96 23.56
C GLU A 174 -0.24 -7.01 24.48
N PHE A 175 -0.77 -8.20 24.72
CA PHE A 175 -1.99 -8.43 25.49
C PHE A 175 -1.70 -8.41 26.99
N ASP A 176 -2.38 -7.54 27.74
CA ASP A 176 -2.39 -7.59 29.20
C ASP A 176 -3.36 -8.67 29.69
N PRO A 177 -2.88 -9.76 30.32
CA PRO A 177 -3.74 -10.84 30.81
C PRO A 177 -4.81 -10.38 31.80
N ASN A 178 -4.58 -9.27 32.51
CA ASN A 178 -5.53 -8.75 33.50
C ASN A 178 -6.72 -8.01 32.88
N SER A 179 -6.65 -7.71 31.58
CA SER A 179 -7.68 -6.95 30.86
C SER A 179 -8.84 -7.82 30.35
N VAL A 180 -8.77 -9.15 30.53
CA VAL A 180 -9.73 -10.11 29.97
C VAL A 180 -10.33 -11.00 31.06
N ARG A 181 -11.65 -11.17 31.00
CA ARG A 181 -12.44 -11.98 31.93
C ARG A 181 -12.76 -13.38 31.39
N ASN A 182 -12.65 -13.61 30.08
CA ASN A 182 -13.00 -14.87 29.41
C ASN A 182 -12.08 -15.15 28.20
N ILE A 183 -11.63 -16.40 28.03
CA ILE A 183 -10.88 -16.90 26.86
C ILE A 183 -11.53 -16.54 25.52
N GLY A 184 -12.87 -16.56 25.40
CA GLY A 184 -13.56 -16.19 24.15
C GLY A 184 -13.34 -14.73 23.72
N GLN A 185 -12.91 -13.85 24.63
CA GLN A 185 -12.52 -12.47 24.30
C GLN A 185 -11.16 -12.42 23.58
N ILE A 186 -10.31 -13.44 23.76
CA ILE A 186 -8.99 -13.53 23.11
C ILE A 186 -9.16 -13.76 21.61
N ASP A 187 -10.04 -14.68 21.20
CA ASP A 187 -10.29 -14.94 19.77
C ASP A 187 -10.81 -13.68 19.06
N GLN A 188 -11.73 -12.95 19.71
CA GLN A 188 -12.28 -11.70 19.18
C GLN A 188 -11.22 -10.59 19.12
N PHE A 189 -10.32 -10.52 20.12
CA PHE A 189 -9.20 -9.60 20.13
C PHE A 189 -8.19 -9.89 19.01
N VAL A 190 -7.86 -11.17 18.78
CA VAL A 190 -6.97 -11.58 17.70
C VAL A 190 -7.57 -11.26 16.33
N ALA A 191 -8.88 -11.42 16.17
CA ALA A 191 -9.59 -11.12 14.92
C ALA A 191 -9.83 -9.62 14.66
N ALA A 192 -9.84 -8.76 15.68
CA ALA A 192 -10.16 -7.34 15.54
C ALA A 192 -9.13 -6.57 14.69
N ASP A 193 -9.56 -5.60 13.89
CA ASP A 193 -8.65 -4.68 13.22
C ASP A 193 -8.31 -3.50 14.15
N ASP A 194 -7.04 -3.40 14.57
CA ASP A 194 -6.57 -2.34 15.48
C ASP A 194 -6.84 -0.94 14.89
N TYR A 195 -6.80 -0.79 13.56
CA TYR A 195 -7.12 0.46 12.89
C TYR A 195 -8.60 0.84 13.04
N GLU A 196 -9.49 -0.12 12.86
CA GLU A 196 -10.92 0.08 13.06
C GLU A 196 -11.22 0.43 14.53
N MET A 197 -10.55 -0.24 15.47
CA MET A 197 -10.70 0.07 16.89
C MET A 197 -10.22 1.48 17.23
N ALA A 198 -9.10 1.94 16.64
CA ALA A 198 -8.62 3.31 16.81
C ALA A 198 -9.57 4.35 16.21
N LEU A 199 -10.14 4.06 15.03
CA LEU A 199 -11.14 4.94 14.41
C LEU A 199 -12.40 5.07 15.25
N ARG A 200 -12.92 3.94 15.76
CA ARG A 200 -14.07 3.94 16.68
C ARG A 200 -13.77 4.66 17.98
N SER A 201 -12.55 4.50 18.50
CA SER A 201 -12.07 5.24 19.67
C SER A 201 -12.08 6.75 19.43
N LEU A 202 -11.49 7.18 18.31
CA LEU A 202 -11.44 8.57 17.90
C LEU A 202 -12.83 9.16 17.75
N GLU A 203 -13.74 8.47 17.08
CA GLU A 203 -15.10 8.95 16.87
C GLU A 203 -15.88 9.05 18.20
N GLY A 204 -15.70 8.09 19.10
CA GLY A 204 -16.30 8.12 20.45
C GLY A 204 -15.81 9.28 21.32
N HIS A 205 -14.58 9.77 21.09
CA HIS A 205 -13.97 10.87 21.86
C HIS A 205 -13.90 12.19 21.07
N ARG A 206 -14.46 12.26 19.85
CA ARG A 206 -14.29 13.40 18.94
C ARG A 206 -14.69 14.72 19.59
N LYS A 207 -15.85 14.77 20.26
CA LYS A 207 -16.34 15.99 20.92
C LYS A 207 -15.41 16.46 22.05
N GLU A 208 -14.97 15.55 22.92
CA GLU A 208 -14.01 15.89 23.99
C GLU A 208 -12.70 16.41 23.41
N LEU A 209 -12.21 15.78 22.34
CA LEU A 209 -10.99 16.20 21.66
C LEU A 209 -11.16 17.57 20.99
N GLU A 210 -12.28 17.85 20.34
CA GLU A 210 -12.59 19.15 19.71
C GLU A 210 -12.73 20.27 20.75
N GLU A 211 -13.33 20.00 21.90
CA GLU A 211 -13.43 20.95 23.02
C GLU A 211 -12.05 21.27 23.61
N ASN A 212 -11.20 20.25 23.76
CA ASN A 212 -9.88 20.37 24.37
C ASN A 212 -8.79 20.91 23.42
N TYR A 213 -8.89 20.58 22.13
CA TYR A 213 -7.97 20.94 21.06
C TYR A 213 -8.72 21.70 19.97
N LYS A 214 -8.99 22.98 20.23
CA LYS A 214 -9.64 23.86 19.26
C LYS A 214 -8.81 23.96 17.98
N ASN A 215 -9.50 24.19 16.86
CA ASN A 215 -8.89 24.37 15.53
C ASN A 215 -7.88 23.26 15.18
N SER A 216 -8.16 22.02 15.58
CA SER A 216 -7.26 20.89 15.36
C SER A 216 -7.90 19.85 14.45
N THR A 217 -7.07 19.17 13.68
CA THR A 217 -7.49 18.02 12.88
C THR A 217 -7.11 16.73 13.59
N PHE A 218 -8.04 15.77 13.64
CA PHE A 218 -7.81 14.47 14.25
C PHE A 218 -7.77 13.37 13.19
N THR A 219 -6.78 12.49 13.29
CA THR A 219 -6.72 11.28 12.47
C THR A 219 -6.05 10.15 13.23
N VAL A 220 -6.35 8.92 12.85
CA VAL A 220 -5.56 7.75 13.26
C VAL A 220 -4.31 7.70 12.37
N ALA A 221 -3.14 7.39 12.93
CA ALA A 221 -1.90 7.20 12.17
C ALA A 221 -0.94 6.27 12.92
N TYR A 222 0.04 5.72 12.23
CA TYR A 222 1.17 5.05 12.88
C TYR A 222 2.30 6.04 13.16
N ASP A 223 2.94 5.98 14.31
CA ASP A 223 4.15 6.75 14.63
C ASP A 223 4.92 6.18 15.82
N ASN A 224 6.08 6.77 16.12
CA ASN A 224 6.90 6.43 17.28
C ASN A 224 6.31 7.03 18.56
N VAL A 225 5.89 6.14 19.47
CA VAL A 225 5.46 6.49 20.82
C VAL A 225 6.50 5.94 21.79
N GLY A 226 7.41 6.80 22.21
CA GLY A 226 8.66 6.37 22.85
C GLY A 226 9.55 5.65 21.84
N SER A 227 9.99 4.42 22.14
CA SER A 227 10.80 3.60 21.24
C SER A 227 10.00 2.66 20.33
N LYS A 228 8.66 2.65 20.44
CA LYS A 228 7.81 1.72 19.70
C LYS A 228 7.04 2.43 18.59
N PHE A 229 7.12 1.89 17.38
CA PHE A 229 6.29 2.32 16.25
C PHE A 229 4.93 1.62 16.33
N LYS A 230 3.87 2.37 16.65
CA LYS A 230 2.53 1.82 16.85
C LYS A 230 1.44 2.78 16.40
N LEU A 231 0.21 2.27 16.38
CA LEU A 231 -0.97 3.04 16.05
C LEU A 231 -1.28 4.07 17.16
N CYS A 232 -1.63 5.28 16.76
CA CYS A 232 -1.88 6.42 17.64
C CYS A 232 -2.91 7.37 17.02
N ILE A 233 -3.35 8.35 17.82
CA ILE A 233 -4.21 9.44 17.38
C ILE A 233 -3.35 10.68 17.18
N PHE A 234 -3.32 11.19 15.96
CA PHE A 234 -2.71 12.47 15.65
C PHE A 234 -3.69 13.60 15.96
N VAL A 235 -3.20 14.58 16.71
CA VAL A 235 -3.87 15.87 16.93
C VAL A 235 -3.02 16.92 16.23
N LEU A 236 -3.43 17.33 15.02
CA LEU A 236 -2.73 18.34 14.24
C LEU A 236 -3.26 19.73 14.62
N ARG A 237 -2.51 20.40 15.51
CA ARG A 237 -2.82 21.74 16.01
C ARG A 237 -2.46 22.80 14.98
N ARG A 238 -3.38 23.74 14.73
CA ARG A 238 -3.16 24.88 13.81
C ARG A 238 -2.75 26.16 14.52
N ASP A 239 -2.99 26.24 15.83
CA ASP A 239 -2.62 27.35 16.70
C ASP A 239 -1.75 26.90 17.89
N LYS A 240 -1.01 27.86 18.46
CA LYS A 240 -0.15 27.65 19.62
C LYS A 240 -0.93 27.71 20.94
N GLU A 241 -2.26 27.79 20.88
CA GLU A 241 -3.13 27.93 22.05
C GLU A 241 -3.04 26.68 22.92
N GLN A 242 -2.58 26.77 24.17
CA GLN A 242 -2.41 25.58 25.00
C GLN A 242 -3.72 24.81 25.14
N SER A 243 -3.62 23.48 25.09
CA SER A 243 -4.75 22.61 25.40
C SER A 243 -5.23 22.86 26.83
N GLN A 244 -6.55 22.76 27.03
CA GLN A 244 -7.12 22.98 28.36
C GLN A 244 -6.71 21.88 29.35
N LYS A 245 -6.55 20.65 28.82
CA LYS A 245 -6.14 19.46 29.55
C LYS A 245 -5.18 18.64 28.68
N VAL A 246 -4.15 18.09 29.31
CA VAL A 246 -3.24 17.15 28.63
C VAL A 246 -3.91 15.78 28.58
N ILE A 247 -4.44 15.40 27.41
CA ILE A 247 -4.95 14.06 27.14
C ILE A 247 -3.83 13.28 26.46
N THR A 248 -3.32 12.23 27.11
CA THR A 248 -2.19 11.44 26.57
C THR A 248 -2.63 10.17 25.87
N ASN A 249 -3.84 9.68 26.18
CA ASN A 249 -4.40 8.48 25.58
C ASN A 249 -5.94 8.59 25.52
N ILE A 250 -6.55 7.93 24.55
CA ILE A 250 -7.99 7.62 24.55
C ILE A 250 -8.21 6.11 24.61
N GLN A 251 -9.36 5.69 25.11
CA GLN A 251 -9.68 4.28 25.31
C GLN A 251 -10.92 3.86 24.53
N TYR A 252 -10.93 2.64 24.00
CA TYR A 252 -12.11 2.05 23.40
C TYR A 252 -12.41 0.71 24.04
N THR A 253 -13.58 0.60 24.66
CA THR A 253 -14.06 -0.65 25.24
C THR A 253 -14.90 -1.39 24.21
N THR A 254 -14.47 -2.58 23.84
CA THR A 254 -15.23 -3.42 22.90
C THR A 254 -16.53 -3.92 23.54
N ASN A 255 -17.45 -4.41 22.72
CA ASN A 255 -18.66 -5.12 23.17
C ASN A 255 -18.35 -6.36 24.03
N TYR A 256 -17.16 -6.92 23.87
CA TYR A 256 -16.66 -8.02 24.68
C TYR A 256 -15.82 -7.56 25.87
N GLY A 257 -15.78 -6.27 26.20
CA GLY A 257 -15.21 -5.74 27.45
C GLY A 257 -13.69 -5.57 27.46
N TYR A 258 -12.99 -5.79 26.35
CA TYR A 258 -11.57 -5.48 26.24
C TYR A 258 -11.37 -3.99 26.00
N VAL A 259 -10.37 -3.39 26.64
CA VAL A 259 -10.09 -1.96 26.57
C VAL A 259 -8.84 -1.71 25.74
N TYR A 260 -9.01 -1.22 24.52
CA TYR A 260 -7.91 -0.70 23.71
C TYR A 260 -7.49 0.68 24.22
N THR A 261 -6.19 0.94 24.31
CA THR A 261 -5.66 2.26 24.68
C THR A 261 -4.79 2.79 23.54
N PHE A 262 -5.18 3.93 22.97
CA PHE A 262 -4.48 4.58 21.87
C PHE A 262 -3.81 5.87 22.36
N PRO A 263 -2.48 6.00 22.22
CA PRO A 263 -1.77 7.22 22.60
C PRO A 263 -2.13 8.37 21.66
N ILE A 264 -2.12 9.58 22.21
CA ILE A 264 -2.30 10.82 21.47
C ILE A 264 -0.92 11.42 21.20
N ILE A 265 -0.66 11.77 19.95
CA ILE A 265 0.50 12.55 19.53
C ILE A 265 0.00 13.91 19.05
N GLU A 266 0.35 14.92 19.83
CA GLU A 266 0.08 16.31 19.47
C GLU A 266 1.19 16.82 18.55
N ILE A 267 0.81 17.37 17.40
CA ILE A 267 1.74 17.92 16.41
C ILE A 267 1.30 19.34 16.10
N PHE A 268 2.16 20.30 16.39
CA PHE A 268 1.95 21.67 15.95
C PHE A 268 2.38 21.83 14.49
N ALA A 269 1.39 21.90 13.61
CA ALA A 269 1.56 21.89 12.15
C ALA A 269 1.22 23.25 11.52
N GLY A 270 0.97 24.30 12.31
CA GLY A 270 0.75 25.65 11.79
C GLY A 270 -0.42 25.76 10.80
N LYS A 271 -0.42 26.83 9.99
CA LYS A 271 -1.50 27.11 9.02
C LYS A 271 -1.24 26.42 7.70
N VAL A 272 -2.26 25.72 7.21
CA VAL A 272 -2.26 25.13 5.87
C VAL A 272 -2.51 26.22 4.84
N HIS A 273 -1.70 26.24 3.80
CA HIS A 273 -1.81 27.18 2.69
C HIS A 273 -1.73 26.43 1.36
N THR A 274 -2.48 26.94 0.37
CA THR A 274 -2.26 26.53 -1.02
C THR A 274 -0.85 26.92 -1.44
N LEU A 275 -0.21 26.08 -2.26
CA LEU A 275 1.11 26.34 -2.78
C LEU A 275 1.01 27.12 -4.10
N GLY A 276 0.25 28.20 -4.12
CA GLY A 276 0.29 29.20 -5.19
C GLY A 276 1.18 30.37 -4.77
N ASP A 277 1.67 31.14 -5.75
CA ASP A 277 2.49 32.35 -5.55
C ASP A 277 3.94 32.08 -5.12
N SER A 278 4.82 32.00 -6.12
CA SER A 278 6.26 31.88 -5.92
C SER A 278 6.99 32.84 -6.86
N ASP A 279 7.59 33.86 -6.24
CA ASP A 279 8.66 34.67 -6.81
C ASP A 279 10.04 34.01 -6.62
N GLN A 280 10.09 32.80 -6.03
CA GLN A 280 11.34 32.11 -5.77
C GLN A 280 11.93 31.50 -7.03
N ASP A 281 13.25 31.32 -7.02
CA ASP A 281 14.02 30.67 -8.08
C ASP A 281 13.37 29.33 -8.45
N VAL A 282 12.85 29.25 -9.67
CA VAL A 282 12.26 28.04 -10.20
C VAL A 282 13.37 27.02 -10.44
N LYS A 283 13.21 25.78 -9.95
CA LYS A 283 14.28 24.77 -9.99
C LYS A 283 13.97 23.60 -10.92
N ALA A 284 12.72 23.14 -10.95
CA ALA A 284 12.27 22.03 -11.81
C ALA A 284 10.73 22.01 -11.87
N GLY A 285 10.16 21.03 -12.57
CA GLY A 285 8.72 20.94 -12.77
C GLY A 285 8.24 21.92 -13.84
N GLY A 286 7.26 21.49 -14.62
CA GLY A 286 6.65 22.36 -15.61
C GLY A 286 5.86 23.48 -14.93
N VAL A 287 6.14 24.76 -15.19
CA VAL A 287 5.35 25.87 -14.58
C VAL A 287 4.15 26.17 -15.45
N LEU A 288 2.96 26.20 -14.86
CA LEU A 288 1.72 26.65 -15.49
C LEU A 288 1.14 27.84 -14.73
N TYR A 289 0.54 28.77 -15.47
CA TYR A 289 -0.24 29.87 -14.89
C TYR A 289 -1.27 30.39 -15.90
N ASN A 290 -2.30 31.06 -15.40
CA ASN A 290 -3.26 31.74 -16.27
C ASN A 290 -2.69 33.07 -16.76
N VAL A 291 -2.86 33.41 -18.04
CA VAL A 291 -2.31 34.62 -18.66
C VAL A 291 -2.70 35.90 -17.91
N ASN A 292 -3.90 35.94 -17.32
CA ASN A 292 -4.41 37.08 -16.55
C ASN A 292 -4.10 37.01 -15.04
N ASN A 293 -3.36 35.99 -14.59
CA ASN A 293 -2.97 35.82 -13.19
C ASN A 293 -1.57 35.20 -13.08
N LYS A 294 -0.56 35.89 -13.64
CA LYS A 294 0.82 35.38 -13.77
C LYS A 294 1.54 35.13 -12.45
N SER A 295 1.15 35.80 -11.37
CA SER A 295 1.71 35.57 -10.03
C SER A 295 1.30 34.20 -9.49
N ASN A 296 0.13 33.72 -9.89
CA ASN A 296 -0.39 32.44 -9.44
C ASN A 296 0.15 31.31 -10.30
N LYS A 297 1.33 30.81 -9.91
CA LYS A 297 2.02 29.71 -10.59
C LYS A 297 1.72 28.39 -9.90
N GLY A 298 1.62 27.34 -10.69
CA GLY A 298 1.55 25.95 -10.21
C GLY A 298 2.32 25.00 -11.09
N THR A 299 2.43 23.77 -10.64
CA THR A 299 3.14 22.70 -11.32
C THR A 299 2.23 22.01 -12.34
N PHE A 300 2.78 21.72 -13.52
CA PHE A 300 2.26 20.76 -14.46
C PHE A 300 2.25 19.39 -13.80
N GLY A 301 1.07 18.83 -13.57
CA GLY A 301 0.96 17.53 -12.93
C GLY A 301 1.35 16.42 -13.89
N CYS A 302 0.39 15.97 -14.69
CA CYS A 302 0.61 14.94 -15.69
C CYS A 302 -0.39 15.08 -16.82
N LEU A 303 -0.23 14.23 -17.84
CA LEU A 303 -1.24 14.08 -18.86
C LEU A 303 -2.26 13.02 -18.48
N VAL A 304 -3.49 13.28 -18.89
CA VAL A 304 -4.62 12.39 -18.77
C VAL A 304 -5.37 12.32 -20.09
N LYS A 305 -6.04 11.21 -20.31
CA LYS A 305 -6.95 11.01 -21.43
C LYS A 305 -8.37 11.04 -20.90
N SER A 306 -9.20 11.90 -21.45
CA SER A 306 -10.63 11.88 -21.17
C SER A 306 -11.33 10.96 -22.15
N LYS A 307 -12.21 10.10 -21.62
CA LYS A 307 -13.16 9.32 -22.43
C LYS A 307 -14.53 9.99 -22.52
N ARG A 308 -14.63 11.26 -22.12
CA ARG A 308 -15.86 12.04 -22.25
C ARG A 308 -16.15 12.22 -23.75
N ASP A 309 -17.41 12.03 -24.13
CA ASP A 309 -17.91 12.32 -25.49
C ASP A 309 -17.35 11.43 -26.62
N ASN A 310 -16.91 10.21 -26.30
CA ASN A 310 -16.35 9.23 -27.27
C ASN A 310 -15.15 9.75 -28.09
N LYS A 311 -14.55 10.88 -27.70
CA LYS A 311 -13.32 11.42 -28.29
C LYS A 311 -12.23 11.34 -27.24
N GLU A 312 -11.13 10.69 -27.59
CA GLU A 312 -9.97 10.58 -26.72
C GLU A 312 -9.23 11.92 -26.71
N ASN A 313 -9.61 12.81 -25.79
CA ASN A 313 -8.94 14.09 -25.61
C ASN A 313 -7.76 13.92 -24.66
N ARG A 314 -6.56 14.30 -25.11
CA ARG A 314 -5.39 14.46 -24.24
C ARG A 314 -5.50 15.79 -23.52
N LEU A 315 -5.39 15.76 -22.21
CA LEU A 315 -5.54 16.91 -21.34
C LEU A 315 -4.39 16.94 -20.35
N ILE A 316 -4.06 18.14 -19.87
CA ILE A 316 -3.09 18.37 -18.81
C ILE A 316 -3.85 18.49 -17.50
N LEU A 317 -3.43 17.76 -16.48
CA LEU A 317 -3.97 17.79 -15.13
C LEU A 317 -3.12 18.70 -14.24
N THR A 318 -3.76 19.61 -13.50
CA THR A 318 -3.16 20.43 -12.44
C THR A 318 -4.22 20.87 -11.42
N CYS A 319 -3.85 21.63 -10.39
CA CYS A 319 -4.80 22.23 -9.46
C CYS A 319 -5.53 23.43 -10.08
N TYR A 320 -6.82 23.58 -9.80
CA TYR A 320 -7.59 24.71 -10.34
C TYR A 320 -7.09 26.02 -9.77
N HIS A 321 -6.78 26.07 -8.47
CA HIS A 321 -6.30 27.29 -7.86
C HIS A 321 -5.04 27.85 -8.50
N CYS A 322 -4.22 27.04 -9.20
CA CYS A 322 -3.02 27.51 -9.90
C CYS A 322 -3.34 28.25 -11.20
N VAL A 323 -4.47 27.96 -11.84
CA VAL A 323 -4.83 28.51 -13.15
C VAL A 323 -6.12 29.35 -13.11
N LYS A 324 -6.59 29.64 -11.90
CA LYS A 324 -7.79 30.43 -11.66
C LYS A 324 -7.51 31.93 -11.76
N THR A 325 -8.43 32.68 -12.39
CA THR A 325 -8.46 34.14 -12.37
C THR A 325 -9.39 34.70 -11.29
N LYS A 326 -9.31 36.00 -11.00
CA LYS A 326 -10.18 36.66 -10.02
C LYS A 326 -11.67 36.61 -10.42
N ASP A 327 -11.96 36.66 -11.71
CA ASP A 327 -13.33 36.70 -12.25
C ASP A 327 -13.99 35.33 -12.35
N GLN A 328 -13.20 34.25 -12.20
CA GLN A 328 -13.70 32.89 -12.21
C GLN A 328 -14.30 32.49 -10.86
N LYS A 329 -15.33 31.65 -10.89
CA LYS A 329 -15.92 31.04 -9.69
C LYS A 329 -15.22 29.74 -9.35
N TRP A 330 -15.36 29.32 -8.09
CA TRP A 330 -14.76 28.09 -7.59
C TRP A 330 -15.55 26.83 -7.94
N ASP A 331 -16.87 26.93 -8.07
CA ASP A 331 -17.79 25.81 -8.33
C ASP A 331 -17.86 25.39 -9.80
N GLY A 332 -17.24 26.15 -10.71
CA GLY A 332 -17.14 25.79 -12.11
C GLY A 332 -16.71 26.95 -13.02
N LEU A 333 -16.55 26.63 -14.30
CA LEU A 333 -16.24 27.60 -15.35
C LEU A 333 -17.49 28.00 -16.14
N ASP A 334 -17.71 29.31 -16.25
CA ASP A 334 -18.67 29.90 -17.18
C ASP A 334 -17.98 30.11 -18.54
N PHE A 335 -17.91 29.05 -19.36
CA PHE A 335 -17.26 29.10 -20.67
C PHE A 335 -17.79 30.26 -21.53
N GLY A 336 -16.88 31.05 -22.11
CA GLY A 336 -17.21 32.20 -22.96
C GLY A 336 -17.35 33.55 -22.24
N LYS A 337 -17.26 33.59 -20.90
CA LYS A 337 -17.29 34.84 -20.12
C LYS A 337 -15.98 35.15 -19.38
N VAL A 338 -15.08 34.19 -19.29
CA VAL A 338 -13.85 34.27 -18.50
C VAL A 338 -12.66 33.81 -19.33
N ASP A 339 -11.49 34.38 -19.06
CA ASP A 339 -10.26 33.95 -19.74
C ASP A 339 -9.80 32.60 -19.21
N THR A 340 -9.62 31.66 -20.13
CA THR A 340 -9.19 30.28 -19.89
C THR A 340 -7.79 30.01 -20.42
N LYS A 341 -7.06 31.00 -20.94
CA LYS A 341 -5.74 30.79 -21.52
C LYS A 341 -4.70 30.50 -20.43
N VAL A 342 -3.93 29.45 -20.65
CA VAL A 342 -2.85 29.00 -19.78
C VAL A 342 -1.54 29.05 -20.55
N GLU A 343 -0.51 29.58 -19.90
CA GLU A 343 0.86 29.60 -20.41
C GLU A 343 1.74 28.62 -19.64
N TYR A 344 2.78 28.13 -20.32
CA TYR A 344 3.83 27.30 -19.79
C TYR A 344 5.15 28.06 -19.80
N LEU A 345 5.85 28.12 -18.66
CA LEU A 345 7.17 28.74 -18.61
C LEU A 345 8.22 27.77 -19.16
N SER A 346 8.65 27.99 -20.41
CA SER A 346 9.56 27.08 -21.11
C SER A 346 11.03 27.31 -20.77
N ASN A 347 11.40 28.55 -20.41
CA ASN A 347 12.73 28.88 -19.91
C ASN A 347 12.63 29.71 -18.63
N LEU A 348 13.27 29.21 -17.58
CA LEU A 348 13.26 29.82 -16.25
C LEU A 348 14.17 31.06 -16.20
N VAL A 349 15.26 31.06 -16.98
CA VAL A 349 16.27 32.13 -16.98
C VAL A 349 15.70 33.40 -17.62
N ASP A 350 15.09 33.24 -18.79
CA ASP A 350 14.59 34.38 -19.59
C ASP A 350 13.11 34.67 -19.33
N GLN A 351 12.48 33.90 -18.44
CA GLN A 351 11.04 33.92 -18.16
C GLN A 351 10.17 33.84 -19.43
N THR A 352 10.64 33.13 -20.45
CA THR A 352 9.89 32.98 -21.69
C THR A 352 8.77 31.97 -21.50
N SER A 353 7.57 32.38 -21.89
CA SER A 353 6.39 31.53 -21.86
C SER A 353 5.94 31.15 -23.26
N VAL A 354 5.37 29.96 -23.37
CA VAL A 354 4.68 29.49 -24.56
C VAL A 354 3.23 29.19 -24.20
N PRO A 355 2.27 29.30 -25.13
CA PRO A 355 0.90 28.91 -24.84
C PRO A 355 0.86 27.41 -24.49
N ALA A 356 0.32 27.08 -23.32
CA ALA A 356 0.10 25.69 -22.92
C ALA A 356 -1.23 25.18 -23.48
N GLY A 357 -2.24 26.05 -23.53
CA GLY A 357 -3.57 25.75 -24.03
C GLY A 357 -4.66 26.54 -23.30
N GLU A 358 -5.85 25.94 -23.23
CA GLU A 358 -7.00 26.56 -22.58
C GLU A 358 -7.63 25.63 -21.54
N ILE A 359 -8.12 26.18 -20.43
CA ILE A 359 -8.81 25.39 -19.41
C ILE A 359 -10.07 24.78 -20.03
N PHE A 360 -10.04 23.45 -20.19
CA PHE A 360 -11.13 22.65 -20.73
C PHE A 360 -12.21 22.40 -19.68
N TRP A 361 -11.80 22.23 -18.42
CA TRP A 361 -12.70 21.99 -17.32
C TRP A 361 -11.99 22.25 -16.00
N ALA A 362 -12.61 22.95 -15.05
CA ALA A 362 -12.05 23.13 -13.72
C ALA A 362 -13.13 23.39 -12.68
N TYR A 363 -12.87 22.97 -11.45
CA TYR A 363 -13.74 23.24 -10.30
C TYR A 363 -13.01 22.92 -8.99
N ARG A 364 -13.58 23.41 -7.89
CA ARG A 364 -13.23 23.06 -6.52
C ARG A 364 -14.48 22.70 -5.74
N ASP A 365 -14.45 21.57 -5.06
CA ASP A 365 -15.45 21.14 -4.06
C ASP A 365 -14.74 20.71 -2.77
N GLU A 366 -15.45 20.02 -1.87
CA GLU A 366 -14.89 19.54 -0.61
C GLU A 366 -13.91 18.36 -0.76
N LEU A 367 -13.73 17.82 -1.97
CA LEU A 367 -12.84 16.68 -2.25
C LEU A 367 -11.74 17.01 -3.26
N MET A 368 -11.97 18.00 -4.11
CA MET A 368 -11.13 18.24 -5.27
C MET A 368 -10.86 19.71 -5.51
N ASP A 369 -9.70 19.94 -6.10
CA ASP A 369 -9.22 21.21 -6.62
C ASP A 369 -8.43 20.88 -7.89
N ILE A 370 -9.11 20.95 -9.03
CA ILE A 370 -8.65 20.33 -10.26
C ILE A 370 -8.98 21.20 -11.47
N ALA A 371 -7.99 21.36 -12.34
CA ALA A 371 -8.13 21.86 -13.69
C ALA A 371 -7.61 20.84 -14.69
N LEU A 372 -8.35 20.72 -15.79
CA LEU A 372 -7.98 20.03 -17.00
C LEU A 372 -7.77 21.08 -18.09
N ILE A 373 -6.59 21.11 -18.68
CA ILE A 373 -6.24 22.05 -19.75
C ILE A 373 -6.17 21.28 -21.06
N LYS A 374 -6.88 21.76 -22.08
CA LYS A 374 -6.75 21.26 -23.44
C LYS A 374 -5.51 21.90 -24.06
N PRO A 375 -4.50 21.11 -24.44
CA PRO A 375 -3.29 21.64 -25.02
C PRO A 375 -3.60 22.33 -26.36
N GLU A 376 -2.82 23.36 -26.70
CA GLU A 376 -2.97 24.06 -27.97
C GLU A 376 -2.74 23.12 -29.17
N ASN A 377 -1.71 22.28 -29.09
CA ASN A 377 -1.36 21.28 -30.10
C ASN A 377 -0.62 20.07 -29.49
N ASP A 378 -0.54 18.98 -30.25
CA ASP A 378 0.17 17.76 -29.83
C ASP A 378 1.70 17.92 -29.79
N ALA A 379 2.27 18.89 -30.51
CA ALA A 379 3.72 19.12 -30.50
C ALA A 379 4.18 19.66 -29.13
N PHE A 380 3.43 20.58 -28.52
CA PHE A 380 3.65 21.05 -27.16
C PHE A 380 3.71 19.89 -26.17
N ILE A 381 2.75 18.96 -26.26
CA ILE A 381 2.70 17.76 -25.42
C ILE A 381 3.96 16.90 -25.58
N TYR A 382 4.43 16.73 -26.81
CA TYR A 382 5.61 15.94 -27.10
C TYR A 382 6.90 16.59 -26.56
N ASP A 383 7.05 17.90 -26.71
CA ASP A 383 8.20 18.66 -26.21
C ASP A 383 8.24 18.66 -24.68
N MET A 384 7.07 18.80 -24.05
CA MET A 384 6.89 18.66 -22.61
C MET A 384 7.37 17.31 -22.09
N TYR A 385 6.97 16.21 -22.74
CA TYR A 385 7.40 14.86 -22.39
C TYR A 385 8.91 14.65 -22.48
N LYS A 386 9.55 15.30 -23.45
CA LYS A 386 11.01 15.25 -23.60
C LYS A 386 11.74 16.02 -22.51
N SER A 387 11.09 17.01 -21.89
CA SER A 387 11.68 17.71 -20.77
C SER A 387 11.77 16.77 -19.56
N ALA A 388 13.00 16.49 -19.10
CA ALA A 388 13.29 15.52 -18.04
C ALA A 388 12.73 15.89 -16.64
N PHE A 389 11.96 16.96 -16.55
CA PHE A 389 11.51 17.57 -15.30
C PHE A 389 10.04 17.30 -14.98
N ILE A 390 9.30 16.64 -15.89
CA ILE A 390 7.89 16.33 -15.73
C ILE A 390 7.69 14.92 -15.19
N SER A 391 6.78 14.80 -14.23
CA SER A 391 6.38 13.52 -13.65
C SER A 391 5.52 12.72 -14.64
N ILE A 392 6.02 11.55 -15.07
CA ILE A 392 5.31 10.64 -15.97
C ILE A 392 4.95 9.37 -15.20
N PRO A 393 3.70 9.21 -14.72
CA PRO A 393 3.35 8.04 -13.93
C PRO A 393 3.24 6.76 -14.77
N GLU A 394 3.71 5.64 -14.24
CA GLU A 394 3.59 4.29 -14.85
C GLU A 394 2.25 3.59 -14.53
N GLY A 395 1.29 4.35 -14.02
CA GLY A 395 -0.01 3.88 -13.57
C GLY A 395 -0.46 4.64 -12.33
N PHE A 396 -1.48 4.13 -11.65
CA PHE A 396 -1.96 4.72 -10.41
C PHE A 396 -2.46 3.64 -9.45
N ARG A 397 -2.44 3.94 -8.15
CA ARG A 397 -3.08 3.10 -7.12
C ARG A 397 -3.62 3.96 -5.99
N ARG A 398 -4.59 3.44 -5.25
CA ARG A 398 -5.06 4.07 -4.02
C ARG A 398 -4.03 3.88 -2.91
N VAL A 399 -3.80 4.94 -2.12
CA VAL A 399 -3.03 4.86 -0.88
C VAL A 399 -3.85 4.09 0.15
N LYS A 400 -3.22 3.12 0.82
CA LYS A 400 -3.79 2.27 1.86
C LYS A 400 -3.25 2.68 3.22
N ILE A 401 -3.92 2.25 4.29
CA ILE A 401 -3.43 2.47 5.66
C ILE A 401 -2.03 1.87 5.88
N ASN A 402 -1.74 0.72 5.27
CA ASN A 402 -0.42 0.10 5.34
C ASN A 402 0.68 0.98 4.72
N ASP A 403 0.37 1.88 3.78
CA ASP A 403 1.38 2.82 3.27
C ASP A 403 1.87 3.78 4.36
N GLY A 404 0.99 4.19 5.28
CA GLY A 404 1.35 4.99 6.44
C GLY A 404 2.15 4.19 7.48
N LYS A 405 1.82 2.90 7.66
CA LYS A 405 2.54 1.98 8.55
C LYS A 405 3.95 1.67 8.04
N ASP A 406 4.06 1.32 6.76
CA ASP A 406 5.32 0.92 6.14
C ASP A 406 6.18 2.14 5.76
N ARG A 407 5.61 3.36 5.91
CA ARG A 407 6.20 4.63 5.48
C ARG A 407 6.62 4.53 4.02
N THR A 408 5.66 4.21 3.16
CA THR A 408 5.88 4.10 1.71
C THR A 408 6.59 5.33 1.21
N ARG A 409 7.73 5.11 0.53
CA ARG A 409 8.55 6.19 0.00
C ARG A 409 7.86 6.76 -1.23
N ILE A 410 7.88 8.08 -1.30
CA ILE A 410 7.29 8.84 -2.39
C ILE A 410 8.32 9.74 -3.04
N TRP A 411 8.00 10.12 -4.27
CA TRP A 411 8.74 11.07 -5.07
C TRP A 411 7.77 11.99 -5.82
N PHE A 412 8.13 13.25 -5.99
CA PHE A 412 7.44 14.20 -6.86
C PHE A 412 8.42 15.29 -7.33
N SER A 413 8.06 16.00 -8.40
CA SER A 413 8.81 17.14 -8.93
C SER A 413 7.88 18.36 -8.99
N GLY A 414 8.19 19.39 -8.19
CA GLY A 414 7.48 20.68 -8.17
C GLY A 414 8.40 21.86 -8.51
N ILE A 415 7.79 23.04 -8.67
CA ILE A 415 8.47 24.31 -9.01
C ILE A 415 9.64 24.62 -8.07
N THR A 416 9.38 24.56 -6.75
CA THR A 416 10.36 24.98 -5.73
C THR A 416 11.19 23.82 -5.24
N ASN A 417 10.54 22.66 -5.11
CA ASN A 417 11.16 21.44 -4.66
C ASN A 417 11.25 20.49 -5.86
N SER A 418 12.27 20.72 -6.68
CA SER A 418 12.72 19.74 -7.67
C SER A 418 12.79 18.35 -7.06
N ASN A 419 12.68 17.28 -7.86
CA ASN A 419 12.89 15.87 -7.50
C ASN A 419 13.00 15.58 -5.99
N THR A 420 11.89 15.74 -5.27
CA THR A 420 11.87 15.62 -3.81
C THR A 420 11.29 14.29 -3.42
N THR A 421 11.84 13.72 -2.35
CA THR A 421 11.34 12.47 -1.77
C THR A 421 10.76 12.71 -0.39
N GLY A 422 9.86 11.82 0.00
CA GLY A 422 9.24 11.84 1.32
C GLY A 422 8.61 10.49 1.65
N TYR A 423 7.69 10.50 2.59
CA TYR A 423 7.00 9.32 3.10
C TYR A 423 5.53 9.60 3.31
N ILE A 424 4.68 8.63 2.95
CA ILE A 424 3.27 8.65 3.35
C ILE A 424 3.20 8.50 4.87
N ILE A 425 2.46 9.41 5.51
CA ILE A 425 2.20 9.38 6.95
C ILE A 425 0.82 8.79 7.21
N GLN A 426 -0.18 9.27 6.47
CA GLN A 426 -1.56 8.82 6.60
C GLN A 426 -2.37 9.14 5.33
N ASN A 427 -3.49 8.45 5.14
CA ASN A 427 -4.49 8.80 4.14
C ASN A 427 -5.82 9.20 4.81
N SER A 428 -6.73 9.77 4.04
CA SER A 428 -8.08 10.11 4.49
C SER A 428 -8.15 11.21 5.55
N ILE A 429 -7.26 12.22 5.47
CA ILE A 429 -7.31 13.38 6.38
C ILE A 429 -8.17 14.51 5.81
N SER A 430 -8.85 15.25 6.69
CA SER A 430 -9.60 16.46 6.33
C SER A 430 -8.91 17.70 6.87
N VAL A 431 -8.63 18.68 6.03
CA VAL A 431 -7.92 19.91 6.44
C VAL A 431 -8.58 21.16 5.90
N GLU A 432 -8.58 22.20 6.73
CA GLU A 432 -9.00 23.55 6.35
C GLU A 432 -7.85 24.27 5.62
N ILE A 433 -8.11 24.71 4.40
CA ILE A 433 -7.13 25.37 3.53
C ILE A 433 -7.59 26.80 3.26
N LYS A 434 -6.66 27.74 3.42
CA LYS A 434 -6.86 29.13 3.00
C LYS A 434 -6.40 29.30 1.55
N TYR A 435 -7.34 29.67 0.68
CA TYR A 435 -7.07 30.05 -0.71
C TYR A 435 -6.80 31.56 -0.81
N ALA A 436 -5.89 31.96 -1.70
CA ALA A 436 -5.41 33.35 -1.80
C ALA A 436 -6.52 34.37 -2.11
N ASP A 437 -7.53 33.99 -2.89
CA ASP A 437 -8.64 34.86 -3.30
C ASP A 437 -9.89 34.72 -2.41
N SER A 438 -9.82 33.89 -1.35
CA SER A 438 -10.93 33.58 -0.48
C SER A 438 -10.65 34.04 0.95
N ASN A 439 -11.56 34.85 1.48
CA ASN A 439 -11.54 35.21 2.90
C ASN A 439 -12.02 34.06 3.81
N LYS A 440 -12.60 33.00 3.23
CA LYS A 440 -13.08 31.81 3.95
C LYS A 440 -12.06 30.67 3.84
N LEU A 441 -11.93 29.91 4.94
CA LEU A 441 -11.30 28.60 4.93
C LEU A 441 -12.21 27.60 4.21
N HIS A 442 -11.61 26.67 3.47
CA HIS A 442 -12.31 25.60 2.78
C HIS A 442 -11.76 24.27 3.26
N THR A 443 -12.65 23.37 3.68
CA THR A 443 -12.26 22.04 4.11
C THR A 443 -12.14 21.12 2.90
N LEU A 444 -10.96 20.56 2.68
CA LEU A 444 -10.77 19.45 1.77
C LEU A 444 -10.70 18.15 2.56
N HIS A 445 -11.50 17.16 2.16
CA HIS A 445 -11.59 15.83 2.74
C HIS A 445 -10.80 14.81 1.93
N ASP A 446 -10.55 13.66 2.56
CA ASP A 446 -9.89 12.49 1.98
C ASP A 446 -8.49 12.74 1.40
N LEU A 447 -7.72 13.65 2.00
CA LEU A 447 -6.36 13.95 1.53
C LEU A 447 -5.34 12.90 1.99
N ILE A 448 -4.26 12.80 1.25
CA ILE A 448 -3.04 12.09 1.62
C ILE A 448 -2.15 13.05 2.40
N LEU A 449 -1.73 12.64 3.60
CA LEU A 449 -0.77 13.33 4.45
C LEU A 449 0.63 12.73 4.24
N PHE A 450 1.60 13.56 3.91
CA PHE A 450 2.97 13.12 3.68
C PHE A 450 4.02 14.08 4.25
N SER A 451 5.21 13.57 4.56
CA SER A 451 6.31 14.34 5.17
C SER A 451 7.64 13.97 4.52
N LYS A 452 8.62 14.87 4.57
CA LYS A 452 10.01 14.58 4.19
C LYS A 452 10.67 13.55 5.12
N THR A 453 10.28 13.55 6.40
CA THR A 453 10.80 12.64 7.44
C THR A 453 9.78 11.55 7.79
N LYS A 454 10.28 10.37 8.20
CA LYS A 454 9.45 9.20 8.58
C LYS A 454 8.74 9.36 9.92
N SER A 455 9.23 10.24 10.79
CA SER A 455 8.72 10.44 12.14
C SER A 455 9.01 11.88 12.58
N SER A 456 8.45 12.27 13.74
CA SER A 456 8.80 13.54 14.38
C SER A 456 10.32 13.69 14.55
N PRO A 457 10.90 14.89 14.31
CA PRO A 457 10.22 16.09 13.82
C PRO A 457 9.84 15.98 12.34
N TYR A 458 8.57 16.31 12.06
CA TYR A 458 8.03 16.35 10.72
C TYR A 458 8.47 17.61 9.97
N VAL A 459 8.64 17.48 8.65
CA VAL A 459 9.09 18.57 7.77
C VAL A 459 8.32 18.47 6.47
N ALA A 460 7.67 19.57 6.09
CA ALA A 460 6.95 19.61 4.82
C ALA A 460 7.92 19.40 3.64
N PRO A 461 7.62 18.47 2.73
CA PRO A 461 8.47 18.21 1.57
C PRO A 461 8.18 19.15 0.40
N CYS A 462 7.09 19.92 0.44
CA CYS A 462 6.67 20.84 -0.62
C CYS A 462 6.55 22.28 -0.12
N GLY A 463 6.55 23.23 -1.05
CA GLY A 463 6.48 24.67 -0.81
C GLY A 463 5.73 25.41 -1.92
N PRO A 464 5.60 26.74 -1.83
CA PRO A 464 4.82 27.54 -2.77
C PRO A 464 5.22 27.29 -4.24
N GLY A 465 4.25 27.05 -5.12
CA GLY A 465 4.42 26.65 -6.52
C GLY A 465 4.27 25.15 -6.78
N ASP A 466 4.43 24.28 -5.77
CA ASP A 466 4.38 22.82 -5.98
C ASP A 466 2.96 22.27 -6.17
N SER A 467 1.92 23.08 -6.01
CA SER A 467 0.52 22.69 -6.25
C SER A 467 0.34 22.19 -7.68
N GLY A 468 -0.30 21.04 -7.84
CA GLY A 468 -0.47 20.34 -9.11
C GLY A 468 0.59 19.26 -9.36
N ALA A 469 1.69 19.21 -8.61
CA ALA A 469 2.71 18.17 -8.77
C ALA A 469 2.13 16.78 -8.45
N ILE A 470 2.55 15.75 -9.20
CA ILE A 470 2.07 14.38 -8.98
C ILE A 470 2.94 13.67 -7.95
N LEU A 471 2.31 13.24 -6.87
CA LEU A 471 2.88 12.37 -5.86
C LEU A 471 2.92 10.93 -6.39
N MET A 472 4.12 10.35 -6.51
CA MET A 472 4.31 8.98 -7.01
C MET A 472 5.02 8.11 -5.98
N GLU A 473 4.75 6.81 -6.02
CA GLU A 473 5.53 5.80 -5.30
C GLU A 473 6.94 5.72 -5.89
N ALA A 474 7.98 5.83 -5.05
CA ALA A 474 9.36 5.96 -5.51
C ALA A 474 9.87 4.71 -6.24
N GLU A 475 9.37 3.53 -5.86
CA GLU A 475 9.82 2.24 -6.40
C GLU A 475 9.11 1.86 -7.69
N THR A 476 7.82 2.22 -7.83
CA THR A 476 6.97 1.76 -8.93
C THR A 476 6.53 2.86 -9.88
N TYR A 477 6.83 4.12 -9.57
CA TYR A 477 6.38 5.31 -10.31
C TYR A 477 4.87 5.38 -10.53
N ARG A 478 4.08 4.69 -9.70
CA ARG A 478 2.61 4.79 -9.74
C ARG A 478 2.17 6.06 -9.05
N ALA A 479 1.28 6.82 -9.70
CA ALA A 479 0.66 8.00 -9.12
C ALA A 479 -0.22 7.61 -7.93
N LEU A 480 -0.02 8.33 -6.83
CA LEU A 480 -0.74 8.21 -5.57
C LEU A 480 -1.68 9.40 -5.38
N GLY A 481 -1.22 10.61 -5.72
CA GLY A 481 -1.98 11.84 -5.53
C GLY A 481 -1.46 13.03 -6.31
N MET A 482 -2.14 14.17 -6.17
CA MET A 482 -1.74 15.48 -6.70
C MET A 482 -1.62 16.46 -5.55
N VAL A 483 -0.45 17.07 -5.37
CA VAL A 483 -0.15 18.01 -4.29
C VAL A 483 -1.07 19.23 -4.41
N VAL A 484 -1.71 19.63 -3.31
CA VAL A 484 -2.66 20.77 -3.28
C VAL A 484 -2.30 21.83 -2.24
N ALA A 485 -1.69 21.44 -1.14
CA ALA A 485 -1.39 22.33 -0.03
C ALA A 485 -0.22 21.80 0.81
N ALA A 486 0.33 22.66 1.66
CA ALA A 486 1.28 22.27 2.70
C ALA A 486 1.10 23.12 3.95
N ASP A 487 1.75 22.68 5.02
CA ASP A 487 2.05 23.49 6.20
C ASP A 487 3.55 23.40 6.55
N ASP A 488 3.97 23.65 7.80
CA ASP A 488 5.40 23.59 8.15
C ASP A 488 5.92 22.16 8.39
N LYS A 489 5.03 21.18 8.54
CA LYS A 489 5.32 19.79 8.89
C LYS A 489 4.96 18.81 7.78
N PHE A 490 3.92 19.09 7.01
CA PHE A 490 3.32 18.14 6.09
C PHE A 490 2.94 18.76 4.74
N GLY A 491 2.97 17.90 3.72
CA GLY A 491 2.29 18.13 2.46
C GLY A 491 0.93 17.41 2.45
N TYR A 492 0.02 17.94 1.63
CA TYR A 492 -1.32 17.40 1.42
C TYR A 492 -1.57 17.17 -0.07
N ALA A 493 -2.07 15.99 -0.43
CA ALA A 493 -2.34 15.63 -1.81
C ALA A 493 -3.74 15.02 -1.98
N ILE A 494 -4.42 15.38 -3.08
CA ILE A 494 -5.70 14.79 -3.48
C ILE A 494 -5.41 13.41 -4.09
N PRO A 495 -6.09 12.32 -3.68
CA PRO A 495 -5.83 10.99 -4.24
C PRO A 495 -6.05 10.92 -5.75
N MET A 496 -5.05 10.41 -6.48
CA MET A 496 -5.10 10.32 -7.95
C MET A 496 -6.21 9.36 -8.40
N HIS A 497 -6.41 8.27 -7.67
CA HIS A 497 -7.49 7.32 -7.92
C HIS A 497 -8.85 8.01 -8.01
N ASP A 498 -9.13 8.96 -7.11
CA ASP A 498 -10.44 9.59 -7.01
C ASP A 498 -10.63 10.62 -8.12
N ILE A 499 -9.59 11.38 -8.46
CA ILE A 499 -9.56 12.26 -9.64
C ILE A 499 -9.91 11.47 -10.91
N LEU A 500 -9.18 10.37 -11.17
CA LEU A 500 -9.33 9.61 -12.41
C LEU A 500 -10.70 8.93 -12.48
N LYS A 501 -11.16 8.34 -11.37
CA LYS A 501 -12.44 7.62 -11.32
C LYS A 501 -13.63 8.58 -11.44
N LYS A 502 -13.66 9.67 -10.69
CA LYS A 502 -14.78 10.65 -10.70
C LYS A 502 -14.94 11.29 -12.08
N HIS A 503 -13.84 11.53 -12.78
CA HIS A 503 -13.83 12.23 -14.07
C HIS A 503 -13.68 11.34 -15.29
N LYS A 504 -13.71 10.01 -15.11
CA LYS A 504 -13.54 9.02 -16.20
C LYS A 504 -12.28 9.30 -17.03
N LEU A 505 -11.19 9.65 -16.34
CA LEU A 505 -9.89 9.90 -16.92
C LEU A 505 -9.04 8.64 -16.83
N THR A 506 -8.08 8.51 -17.75
CA THR A 506 -7.07 7.46 -17.71
C THR A 506 -5.69 8.05 -17.90
N LEU A 507 -4.68 7.50 -17.24
CA LEU A 507 -3.30 7.86 -17.52
C LEU A 507 -2.86 7.29 -18.88
N PRO A 508 -2.04 8.02 -19.65
CA PRO A 508 -1.44 7.51 -20.87
C PRO A 508 -0.56 6.29 -20.58
N ASN A 509 -0.56 5.31 -21.49
CA ASN A 509 0.31 4.15 -21.36
C ASN A 509 1.68 4.52 -21.95
N ASN A 510 2.76 4.42 -21.16
CA ASN A 510 4.11 4.89 -21.55
C ASN A 510 4.59 4.31 -22.90
N LYS A 511 4.15 3.11 -23.27
CA LYS A 511 4.49 2.46 -24.54
C LYS A 511 3.84 3.06 -25.79
N SER A 512 2.89 3.98 -25.64
CA SER A 512 2.13 4.56 -26.77
C SER A 512 2.57 5.96 -27.17
N PHE A 513 3.61 6.50 -26.54
CA PHE A 513 4.11 7.86 -26.76
C PHE A 513 5.47 7.92 -27.45
N TYR A 514 6.26 6.85 -27.34
CA TYR A 514 7.41 6.58 -28.21
C TYR A 514 6.94 5.72 -29.37
#